data_AF-A0A952RGB7-F1
#
_entry.id   AF-A0A952RGB7-F1
#
_cell.length_a   1.000
_cell.length_b   1.000
_cell.length_c   1.000
_cell.angle_alpha   90.00
_cell.angle_beta   90.00
_cell.angle_gamma   90.00
#
_symmetry.space_group_name_H-M   'P 1'
#
loop_
_entity.id
_entity.type
_entity.pdbx_description
1 polymer ?
#
loop_
_entity_poly.entity_id
_entity_poly.type
_entity_poly.pdbx_seq_one_letter_code
_entity_poly.pdbx_strand_id
1 'polypeptide(L)'
;MGILNLFSNRHKPLPDVFQYEALPHALRVQVMHLVDDLLDRHFADGTGWPRLNKQIAKEHGLVHLPGEEYEHSKDAGLNYILQTQDTVRTLDMIEWCFRVIGVVMKQAFTPQKAVDAVAELNQRFRMHGVGYEYVNGQIVRVDSQLLHAEAVIPALTLLATSSFESANKEFLSAHKHFREGRQEEAITDACKAFESTMKVICAKKKWDVDKNATASALIATVLKNGLVPLWSEEQLKSLDKCLIGVATVRNKNGGHGAGATPRDVPDHLAAYAMHLAASNIVFLVESYKALK
;
A
#
# COMPACT_ATOMS: atom_id res chain seq x y z
N MET A 1 18.46 -11.73 10.25
CA MET A 1 18.22 -13.18 10.47
C MET A 1 16.79 -13.38 10.01
N GLY A 2 16.50 -14.21 9.00
CA GLY A 2 15.19 -14.17 8.34
C GLY A 2 13.98 -14.38 9.27
N ILE A 3 12.82 -13.83 8.88
CA ILE A 3 11.55 -14.03 9.60
C ILE A 3 11.25 -15.53 9.71
N LEU A 4 11.08 -16.02 10.93
CA LEU A 4 10.79 -17.43 11.18
C LEU A 4 9.44 -17.83 10.59
N ASN A 5 9.40 -18.92 9.83
CA ASN A 5 8.16 -19.51 9.30
C ASN A 5 7.44 -20.34 10.38
N LEU A 6 6.87 -19.63 11.38
CA LEU A 6 6.16 -20.23 12.51
C LEU A 6 4.67 -20.40 12.21
N PHE A 7 4.01 -21.29 12.98
CA PHE A 7 2.58 -21.57 12.85
C PHE A 7 1.72 -20.30 12.93
N SER A 8 2.04 -19.38 13.85
CA SER A 8 1.37 -18.09 14.00
C SER A 8 1.51 -17.20 12.76
N ASN A 9 2.67 -17.23 12.09
CA ASN A 9 2.94 -16.43 10.90
C ASN A 9 2.23 -17.00 9.66
N ARG A 10 2.00 -18.31 9.60
CA ARG A 10 1.26 -18.96 8.51
C ARG A 10 -0.24 -18.71 8.53
N HIS A 11 -0.81 -18.45 9.72
CA HIS A 11 -2.26 -18.29 9.90
C HIS A 11 -2.68 -16.86 10.22
N LYS A 12 -1.74 -15.93 10.35
CA LYS A 12 -2.07 -14.51 10.54
C LYS A 12 -2.39 -13.90 9.17
N PRO A 13 -3.64 -13.49 8.90
CA PRO A 13 -3.92 -12.74 7.68
C PRO A 13 -3.10 -11.45 7.71
N LEU A 14 -2.50 -11.11 6.57
CA LEU A 14 -1.88 -9.80 6.42
C LEU A 14 -2.98 -8.74 6.61
N PRO A 15 -2.71 -7.63 7.31
CA PRO A 15 -3.69 -6.57 7.49
C PRO A 15 -4.16 -6.05 6.13
N ASP A 16 -5.47 -5.95 5.95
CA ASP A 16 -6.04 -5.46 4.70
C ASP A 16 -5.86 -3.94 4.54
N VAL A 17 -5.61 -3.23 5.65
CA VAL A 17 -5.38 -1.77 5.71
C VAL A 17 -4.09 -1.50 6.46
N PHE A 18 -3.22 -0.68 5.88
CA PHE A 18 -2.03 -0.18 6.55
C PHE A 18 -2.44 0.95 7.54
N GLN A 19 -1.62 1.27 8.54
CA GLN A 19 -1.81 2.38 9.49
C GLN A 19 -0.53 3.24 9.55
N TYR A 20 -0.69 4.49 10.00
CA TYR A 20 0.40 5.49 10.09
C TYR A 20 0.49 6.21 11.42
N GLU A 21 -0.59 6.23 12.21
CA GLU A 21 -0.64 7.03 13.43
C GLU A 21 0.15 6.40 14.57
N ALA A 22 0.19 5.06 14.61
CA ALA A 22 0.86 4.30 15.66
C ALA A 22 1.69 3.16 15.10
N LEU A 23 2.88 2.96 15.66
CA LEU A 23 3.67 1.74 15.48
C LEU A 23 3.27 0.72 16.57
N PRO A 24 2.70 -0.45 16.21
CA PRO A 24 2.32 -1.45 17.21
C PRO A 24 3.50 -1.83 18.11
N HIS A 25 3.26 -2.00 19.41
CA HIS A 25 4.32 -2.33 20.36
C HIS A 25 5.10 -3.60 19.95
N ALA A 26 4.40 -4.61 19.45
CA ALA A 26 5.03 -5.84 18.96
C ALA A 26 5.99 -5.60 17.78
N LEU A 27 5.69 -4.65 16.89
CA LEU A 27 6.61 -4.24 15.82
C LEU A 27 7.83 -3.52 16.42
N ARG A 28 7.64 -2.60 17.37
CA ARG A 28 8.73 -1.86 18.03
C ARG A 28 9.73 -2.81 18.70
N VAL A 29 9.25 -3.82 19.42
CA VAL A 29 10.08 -4.87 20.04
C VAL A 29 10.87 -5.65 18.99
N GLN A 30 10.22 -6.01 17.87
CA GLN A 30 10.90 -6.74 16.79
C GLN A 30 11.98 -5.92 16.10
N VAL A 31 11.72 -4.62 15.86
CA VAL A 31 12.71 -3.70 15.29
C VAL A 31 13.86 -3.47 16.27
N MET A 32 13.56 -3.33 17.56
CA MET A 32 14.55 -3.22 18.63
C MET A 32 15.53 -4.41 18.61
N HIS A 33 15.02 -5.65 18.58
CA HIS A 33 15.88 -6.84 18.48
C HIS A 33 16.73 -6.85 17.21
N LEU A 34 16.14 -6.47 16.07
CA LEU A 34 16.87 -6.41 14.80
C LEU A 34 18.01 -5.38 14.84
N VAL A 35 17.75 -4.19 15.39
CA VAL A 35 18.77 -3.15 15.57
C VAL A 35 19.85 -3.61 16.53
N ASP A 36 19.46 -4.23 17.64
CA ASP A 36 20.40 -4.72 18.65
C ASP A 36 21.34 -5.78 18.07
N ASP A 37 20.80 -6.84 17.47
CA ASP A 37 21.58 -7.93 16.87
C ASP A 37 22.61 -7.45 15.83
N LEU A 38 22.30 -6.35 15.12
CA LEU A 38 23.14 -5.79 14.07
C LEU A 38 24.18 -4.79 14.59
N LEU A 39 23.87 -4.02 15.62
CA LEU A 39 24.78 -2.97 16.13
C LEU A 39 25.63 -3.43 17.31
N ASP A 40 25.16 -4.36 18.15
CA ASP A 40 25.79 -4.75 19.42
C ASP A 40 27.28 -5.08 19.27
N ARG A 41 27.62 -5.93 18.30
CA ARG A 41 29.03 -6.30 18.04
C ARG A 41 29.87 -5.16 17.49
N HIS A 42 29.27 -4.25 16.72
CA HIS A 42 29.99 -3.14 16.10
C HIS A 42 30.15 -1.96 17.05
N PHE A 43 29.35 -1.89 18.11
CA PHE A 43 29.39 -0.86 19.15
C PHE A 43 30.06 -1.35 20.45
N ALA A 44 30.83 -2.45 20.37
CA ALA A 44 31.52 -3.05 21.52
C ALA A 44 32.55 -2.13 22.20
N ASP A 45 33.00 -1.07 21.52
CA ASP A 45 33.88 -0.04 22.08
C ASP A 45 33.17 0.92 23.05
N GLY A 46 31.84 0.80 23.18
CA GLY A 46 31.00 1.63 24.05
C GLY A 46 30.75 3.04 23.53
N THR A 47 31.28 3.44 22.36
CA THR A 47 31.14 4.82 21.85
C THR A 47 30.03 4.99 20.81
N GLY A 48 29.61 3.89 20.16
CA GLY A 48 28.60 3.91 19.10
C GLY A 48 27.23 4.42 19.56
N TRP A 49 26.66 3.80 20.61
CA TRP A 49 25.37 4.19 21.17
C TRP A 49 25.34 5.64 21.67
N PRO A 50 26.33 6.11 22.46
CA PRO A 50 26.39 7.52 22.85
C PRO A 50 26.39 8.51 21.69
N ARG A 51 27.14 8.22 20.61
CA ARG A 51 27.18 9.08 19.42
C ARG A 51 25.85 9.11 18.68
N LEU A 52 25.26 7.94 18.48
CA LEU A 52 23.96 7.78 17.82
C LEU A 52 22.86 8.52 18.61
N ASN A 53 22.76 8.27 19.91
CA ASN A 53 21.76 8.88 20.77
C ASN A 53 21.90 10.40 20.85
N LYS A 54 23.15 10.92 20.92
CA LYS A 54 23.41 12.36 20.92
C LYS A 54 22.95 13.05 19.64
N GLN A 55 23.08 12.39 18.49
CA GLN A 55 22.62 12.95 17.21
C GLN A 55 21.10 13.06 17.17
N ILE A 56 20.39 12.02 17.60
CA ILE A 56 18.92 12.03 17.65
C ILE A 56 18.40 13.01 18.71
N ALA A 57 19.00 13.04 19.89
CA ALA A 57 18.64 14.00 20.93
C ALA A 57 18.80 15.44 20.42
N LYS A 58 19.91 15.74 19.74
CA LYS A 58 20.15 17.05 19.13
C LYS A 58 19.09 17.42 18.09
N GLU A 59 18.75 16.48 17.19
CA GLU A 59 17.74 16.72 16.15
C GLU A 59 16.34 16.95 16.74
N HIS A 60 15.99 16.19 17.79
CA HIS A 60 14.69 16.30 18.47
C HIS A 60 14.63 17.43 19.52
N GLY A 61 15.69 18.23 19.65
CA GLY A 61 15.77 19.34 20.62
C GLY A 61 15.80 18.89 22.08
N LEU A 62 16.30 17.68 22.35
CA LEU A 62 16.42 17.10 23.69
C LEU A 62 17.85 17.27 24.21
N VAL A 63 17.99 17.45 25.53
CA VAL A 63 19.31 17.45 26.20
C VAL A 63 19.95 16.07 26.08
N HIS A 64 19.15 15.03 26.32
CA HIS A 64 19.49 13.62 26.14
C HIS A 64 18.21 12.83 25.84
N LEU A 65 18.35 11.58 25.39
CA LEU A 65 17.19 10.69 25.25
C LEU A 65 16.67 10.29 26.65
N PRO A 66 15.36 10.15 26.85
CA PRO A 66 14.78 9.74 28.13
C PRO A 66 15.19 8.30 28.52
N GLY A 67 15.61 8.10 29.78
CA GLY A 67 16.01 6.80 30.36
C GLY A 67 16.59 6.96 31.77
N GLU A 68 16.46 5.93 32.62
CA GLU A 68 16.74 6.04 34.07
C GLU A 68 18.21 5.84 34.49
N GLU A 69 19.01 5.09 33.73
CA GLU A 69 20.29 4.62 34.27
C GLU A 69 21.53 5.29 33.67
N TYR A 70 21.54 5.68 32.39
CA TYR A 70 22.65 6.46 31.79
C TYR A 70 22.16 7.20 30.53
N GLU A 71 22.34 8.53 30.47
CA GLU A 71 21.79 9.43 29.43
C GLU A 71 22.19 9.11 27.97
N HIS A 72 23.10 8.16 27.78
CA HIS A 72 23.68 7.78 26.48
C HIS A 72 23.86 6.27 26.29
N SER A 73 23.24 5.43 27.12
CA SER A 73 23.40 3.97 27.01
C SER A 73 22.71 3.38 25.78
N LYS A 74 23.09 2.14 25.47
CA LYS A 74 22.32 1.25 24.58
C LYS A 74 20.84 1.23 24.95
N ASP A 75 20.53 1.08 26.23
CA ASP A 75 19.16 1.01 26.72
C ASP A 75 18.40 2.30 26.47
N ALA A 76 19.03 3.48 26.58
CA ALA A 76 18.38 4.75 26.25
C ALA A 76 17.92 4.79 24.78
N GLY A 77 18.75 4.31 23.85
CA GLY A 77 18.41 4.25 22.43
C GLY A 77 17.30 3.24 22.13
N LEU A 78 17.42 2.02 22.66
CA LEU A 78 16.42 0.97 22.46
C LEU A 78 15.07 1.32 23.13
N ASN A 79 15.09 1.88 24.34
CA ASN A 79 13.89 2.36 25.02
C ASN A 79 13.24 3.52 24.27
N TYR A 80 14.02 4.36 23.58
CA TYR A 80 13.45 5.41 22.74
C TYR A 80 12.57 4.84 21.61
N ILE A 81 12.97 3.71 21.00
CA ILE A 81 12.15 3.00 19.99
C ILE A 81 10.87 2.43 20.62
N LEU A 82 10.95 1.93 21.86
CA LEU A 82 9.82 1.29 22.54
C LEU A 82 8.80 2.29 23.09
N GLN A 83 9.25 3.32 23.80
CA GLN A 83 8.43 4.13 24.71
C GLN A 83 7.99 5.47 24.10
N THR A 84 8.64 5.95 23.03
CA THR A 84 8.30 7.24 22.43
C THR A 84 6.89 7.22 21.86
N GLN A 85 6.04 8.14 22.31
CA GLN A 85 4.64 8.22 21.88
C GLN A 85 4.51 8.80 20.46
N ASP A 86 5.41 9.72 20.11
CA ASP A 86 5.48 10.31 18.78
C ASP A 86 6.00 9.28 17.77
N THR A 87 5.11 8.88 16.86
CA THR A 87 5.42 7.93 15.78
C THR A 87 6.49 8.47 14.85
N VAL A 88 6.50 9.77 14.52
CA VAL A 88 7.51 10.37 13.64
C VAL A 88 8.88 10.28 14.29
N ARG A 89 9.00 10.70 15.55
CA ARG A 89 10.28 10.58 16.29
C ARG A 89 10.75 9.14 16.45
N THR A 90 9.83 8.19 16.54
CA THR A 90 10.16 6.75 16.57
C THR A 90 10.72 6.30 15.21
N LEU A 91 10.10 6.73 14.11
CA LEU A 91 10.58 6.44 12.75
C LEU A 91 11.93 7.09 12.48
N ASP A 92 12.17 8.32 12.94
CA ASP A 92 13.48 9.01 12.82
C ASP A 92 14.60 8.19 13.48
N MET A 93 14.34 7.67 14.69
CA MET A 93 15.29 6.80 15.38
C MET A 93 15.56 5.51 14.59
N ILE A 94 14.51 4.86 14.08
CA ILE A 94 14.65 3.63 13.28
C ILE A 94 15.43 3.92 11.99
N GLU A 95 15.10 4.99 11.27
CA GLU A 95 15.80 5.40 10.05
C GLU A 95 17.28 5.63 10.33
N TRP A 96 17.60 6.36 11.41
CA TRP A 96 18.98 6.65 11.77
C TRP A 96 19.76 5.39 12.13
N CYS A 97 19.18 4.47 12.91
CA CYS A 97 19.78 3.16 13.18
C CYS A 97 20.09 2.41 11.87
N PHE A 98 19.18 2.39 10.91
CA PHE A 98 19.37 1.69 9.64
C PHE A 98 20.40 2.36 8.72
N ARG A 99 20.52 3.70 8.75
CA ARG A 99 21.62 4.42 8.08
C ARG A 99 22.97 4.01 8.67
N VAL A 100 23.07 3.97 10.00
CA VAL A 100 24.29 3.54 10.69
C VAL A 100 24.61 2.07 10.38
N ILE A 101 23.63 1.17 10.40
CA ILE A 101 23.78 -0.24 9.99
C ILE A 101 24.38 -0.31 8.57
N GLY A 102 23.86 0.47 7.62
CA GLY A 102 24.41 0.52 6.27
C GLY A 102 25.88 0.91 6.21
N VAL A 103 26.30 1.88 7.04
CA VAL A 103 27.71 2.32 7.13
C VAL A 103 28.59 1.25 7.77
N VAL A 104 28.22 0.73 8.94
CA VAL A 104 29.06 -0.23 9.69
C VAL A 104 29.19 -1.56 8.96
N MET A 105 28.13 -2.05 8.31
CA MET A 105 28.17 -3.30 7.55
C MET A 105 29.02 -3.17 6.29
N LYS A 106 29.02 -1.99 5.66
CA LYS A 106 29.93 -1.69 4.53
C LYS A 106 31.39 -1.66 4.98
N GLN A 107 31.68 -1.03 6.13
CA GLN A 107 33.03 -1.01 6.72
C GLN A 107 33.51 -2.40 7.14
N ALA A 108 32.59 -3.25 7.61
CA ALA A 108 32.86 -4.63 7.97
C ALA A 108 32.88 -5.61 6.78
N PHE A 109 32.87 -5.11 5.53
CA PHE A 109 32.84 -5.91 4.30
C PHE A 109 31.69 -6.94 4.23
N THR A 110 30.56 -6.63 4.86
CA THR A 110 29.36 -7.49 4.89
C THR A 110 28.09 -6.74 4.42
N PRO A 111 28.11 -6.08 3.25
CA PRO A 111 26.99 -5.25 2.78
C PRO A 111 25.68 -6.04 2.64
N GLN A 112 25.76 -7.35 2.36
CA GLN A 112 24.58 -8.20 2.25
C GLN A 112 23.76 -8.22 3.55
N LYS A 113 24.39 -8.15 4.73
CA LYS A 113 23.67 -8.12 6.01
C LYS A 113 22.79 -6.86 6.15
N ALA A 114 23.24 -5.73 5.61
CA ALA A 114 22.43 -4.52 5.59
C ALA A 114 21.24 -4.66 4.62
N VAL A 115 21.45 -5.28 3.46
CA VAL A 115 20.36 -5.56 2.50
C VAL A 115 19.31 -6.48 3.12
N ASP A 116 19.75 -7.56 3.77
CA ASP A 116 18.86 -8.51 4.43
C ASP A 116 18.10 -7.86 5.60
N ALA A 117 18.76 -6.98 6.36
CA ALA A 117 18.13 -6.23 7.44
C ALA A 117 17.04 -5.29 6.93
N VAL A 118 17.28 -4.57 5.83
CA VAL A 118 16.28 -3.69 5.20
C VAL A 118 15.09 -4.51 4.70
N ALA A 119 15.35 -5.64 4.04
CA ALA A 119 14.28 -6.54 3.60
C ALA A 119 13.43 -7.05 4.78
N GLU A 120 14.09 -7.41 5.89
CA GLU A 120 13.43 -7.85 7.11
C GLU A 120 12.59 -6.73 7.76
N LEU A 121 13.11 -5.50 7.86
CA LEU A 121 12.38 -4.34 8.36
C LEU A 121 11.11 -4.08 7.54
N ASN A 122 11.24 -4.01 6.22
CA ASN A 122 10.12 -3.74 5.32
C ASN A 122 9.08 -4.86 5.38
N GLN A 123 9.51 -6.11 5.49
CA GLN A 123 8.59 -7.23 5.70
C GLN A 123 7.85 -7.13 7.04
N ARG A 124 8.53 -6.71 8.12
CA ARG A 124 7.90 -6.50 9.44
C ARG A 124 6.89 -5.35 9.40
N PHE A 125 7.18 -4.24 8.74
CA PHE A 125 6.20 -3.18 8.50
C PHE A 125 4.94 -3.73 7.81
N ARG A 126 5.12 -4.50 6.73
CA ARG A 126 4.00 -5.12 6.00
C ARG A 126 3.18 -6.07 6.87
N MET A 127 3.83 -6.95 7.64
CA MET A 127 3.15 -7.94 8.50
C MET A 127 2.36 -7.31 9.65
N HIS A 128 2.74 -6.11 10.08
CA HIS A 128 2.04 -5.36 11.13
C HIS A 128 1.06 -4.33 10.56
N GLY A 129 0.88 -4.28 9.24
CA GLY A 129 -0.03 -3.33 8.65
C GLY A 129 0.46 -1.91 8.87
N VAL A 130 1.77 -1.66 8.84
CA VAL A 130 2.35 -0.32 8.91
C VAL A 130 2.80 0.09 7.51
N GLY A 131 2.30 1.23 7.02
CA GLY A 131 2.49 1.65 5.63
C GLY A 131 3.81 2.36 5.33
N TYR A 132 4.89 2.06 6.07
CA TYR A 132 6.20 2.67 5.85
C TYR A 132 7.15 1.67 5.18
N GLU A 133 8.08 2.18 4.39
CA GLU A 133 9.13 1.39 3.76
C GLU A 133 10.47 2.11 3.86
N TYR A 134 11.52 1.39 4.24
CA TYR A 134 12.88 1.90 4.19
C TYR A 134 13.49 1.61 2.81
N VAL A 135 13.89 2.67 2.11
CA VAL A 135 14.50 2.61 0.78
C VAL A 135 15.57 3.71 0.66
N ASN A 136 16.75 3.37 0.12
CA ASN A 136 17.82 4.32 -0.17
C ASN A 136 18.24 5.24 1.00
N GLY A 137 18.20 4.72 2.23
CA GLY A 137 18.58 5.50 3.41
C GLY A 137 17.44 6.27 4.06
N GLN A 138 16.21 6.17 3.55
CA GLN A 138 15.07 6.94 4.02
C GLN A 138 13.87 6.03 4.29
N ILE A 139 13.10 6.33 5.32
CA ILE A 139 11.76 5.81 5.51
C ILE A 139 10.82 6.69 4.70
N VAL A 140 10.19 6.09 3.70
CA VAL A 140 9.15 6.73 2.91
C VAL A 140 7.78 6.20 3.35
N ARG A 141 6.79 7.08 3.34
CA ARG A 141 5.40 6.67 3.44
C ARG A 141 5.02 5.98 2.13
N VAL A 142 4.43 4.79 2.23
CA VAL A 142 3.85 4.12 1.07
C VAL A 142 2.49 4.77 0.81
N ASP A 143 2.48 5.81 -0.02
CA ASP A 143 1.35 6.75 -0.22
C ASP A 143 0.08 6.16 -0.87
N SER A 144 0.08 4.87 -1.19
CA SER A 144 -1.09 4.18 -1.77
C SER A 144 -2.34 4.19 -0.86
N GLN A 145 -2.22 4.61 0.41
CA GLN A 145 -3.35 4.63 1.34
C GLN A 145 -4.36 5.76 1.15
N LEU A 146 -4.00 6.96 0.66
CA LEU A 146 -5.04 7.98 0.46
C LEU A 146 -5.99 7.52 -0.65
N LEU A 147 -5.44 7.04 -1.76
CA LEU A 147 -6.23 6.43 -2.83
C LEU A 147 -6.95 5.16 -2.36
N HIS A 148 -6.33 4.37 -1.47
CA HIS A 148 -7.01 3.22 -0.88
C HIS A 148 -8.19 3.63 0.03
N ALA A 149 -7.98 4.58 0.93
CA ALA A 149 -8.98 5.04 1.90
C ALA A 149 -10.11 5.85 1.25
N GLU A 150 -9.80 6.69 0.27
CA GLU A 150 -10.75 7.60 -0.37
C GLU A 150 -11.40 7.02 -1.64
N ALA A 151 -10.82 6.00 -2.27
CA ALA A 151 -11.39 5.37 -3.46
C ALA A 151 -11.67 3.87 -3.27
N VAL A 152 -10.70 3.07 -2.80
CA VAL A 152 -10.84 1.60 -2.73
C VAL A 152 -11.80 1.15 -1.63
N ILE A 153 -11.68 1.66 -0.40
CA ILE A 153 -12.58 1.32 0.71
C ILE A 153 -14.02 1.74 0.39
N PRO A 154 -14.29 2.96 -0.12
CA PRO A 154 -15.61 3.35 -0.57
C PRO A 154 -16.13 2.43 -1.69
N ALA A 155 -15.31 2.10 -2.70
CA ALA A 155 -15.72 1.18 -3.75
C ALA A 155 -16.16 -0.19 -3.19
N LEU A 156 -15.34 -0.82 -2.36
CA LEU A 156 -15.67 -2.10 -1.71
C LEU A 156 -16.93 -2.02 -0.85
N THR A 157 -17.09 -0.93 -0.09
CA THR A 157 -18.27 -0.70 0.75
C THR A 157 -19.54 -0.59 -0.10
N LEU A 158 -19.47 0.09 -1.24
CA LEU A 158 -20.60 0.24 -2.17
C LEU A 158 -20.95 -1.08 -2.85
N LEU A 159 -19.94 -1.83 -3.27
CA LEU A 159 -20.09 -3.12 -3.95
C LEU A 159 -20.54 -4.24 -3.01
N ALA A 160 -20.29 -4.13 -1.70
CA ALA A 160 -20.73 -5.11 -0.71
C ALA A 160 -22.26 -5.22 -0.58
N THR A 161 -23.02 -4.31 -1.17
CA THR A 161 -24.48 -4.41 -1.21
C THR A 161 -24.93 -5.58 -2.10
N SER A 162 -26.04 -6.24 -1.74
CA SER A 162 -26.53 -7.45 -2.44
C SER A 162 -26.81 -7.27 -3.94
N SER A 163 -26.94 -6.04 -4.42
CA SER A 163 -27.16 -5.75 -5.84
C SER A 163 -25.87 -5.82 -6.67
N PHE A 164 -24.69 -5.70 -6.08
CA PHE A 164 -23.39 -5.59 -6.77
C PHE A 164 -22.43 -6.74 -6.44
N GLU A 165 -22.95 -7.88 -5.95
CA GLU A 165 -22.14 -9.01 -5.47
C GLU A 165 -21.13 -9.54 -6.52
N SER A 166 -21.52 -9.59 -7.80
CA SER A 166 -20.62 -10.03 -8.88
C SER A 166 -19.42 -9.09 -9.05
N ALA A 167 -19.67 -7.79 -9.08
CA ALA A 167 -18.63 -6.77 -9.18
C ALA A 167 -17.74 -6.76 -7.93
N ASN A 168 -18.30 -6.99 -6.74
CA ASN A 168 -17.52 -7.11 -5.50
C ASN A 168 -16.54 -8.29 -5.53
N LYS A 169 -17.01 -9.47 -5.97
CA LYS A 169 -16.18 -10.68 -6.09
C LYS A 169 -15.01 -10.46 -7.05
N GLU A 170 -15.27 -9.84 -8.20
CA GLU A 170 -14.24 -9.51 -9.19
C GLU A 170 -13.23 -8.50 -8.61
N PHE A 171 -13.69 -7.47 -7.89
CA PHE A 171 -12.79 -6.47 -7.33
C PHE A 171 -11.92 -7.03 -6.19
N LEU A 172 -12.48 -7.85 -5.31
CA LEU A 172 -11.71 -8.58 -4.29
C LEU A 172 -10.69 -9.55 -4.92
N SER A 173 -11.07 -10.20 -6.03
CA SER A 173 -10.16 -11.06 -6.80
C SER A 173 -8.99 -10.26 -7.38
N ALA A 174 -9.24 -9.07 -7.92
CA ALA A 174 -8.19 -8.17 -8.40
C ALA A 174 -7.16 -7.82 -7.30
N HIS A 175 -7.63 -7.49 -6.10
CA HIS A 175 -6.76 -7.24 -4.94
C HIS A 175 -5.98 -8.48 -4.50
N LYS A 176 -6.59 -9.67 -4.59
CA LYS A 176 -5.88 -10.93 -4.34
C LYS A 176 -4.76 -11.15 -5.36
N HIS A 177 -5.05 -10.99 -6.65
CA HIS A 177 -4.07 -11.12 -7.72
C HIS A 177 -2.89 -10.16 -7.54
N PHE A 178 -3.17 -8.90 -7.23
CA PHE A 178 -2.15 -7.88 -7.00
C PHE A 178 -1.20 -8.25 -5.85
N ARG A 179 -1.76 -8.72 -4.71
CA ARG A 179 -0.96 -9.17 -3.55
C ARG A 179 -0.07 -10.37 -3.84
N GLU A 180 -0.47 -11.20 -4.82
CA GLU A 180 0.25 -12.41 -5.21
C GLU A 180 1.22 -12.17 -6.39
N GLY A 181 1.47 -10.90 -6.77
CA GLY A 181 2.37 -10.53 -7.86
C GLY A 181 1.81 -10.79 -9.26
N ARG A 182 0.51 -11.09 -9.37
CA ARG A 182 -0.17 -11.42 -10.63
C ARG A 182 -0.82 -10.19 -11.25
N GLN A 183 0.02 -9.35 -11.87
CA GLN A 183 -0.36 -8.00 -12.25
C GLN A 183 -1.30 -7.94 -13.47
N GLU A 184 -1.15 -8.85 -14.45
CA GLU A 184 -2.08 -8.93 -15.58
C GLU A 184 -3.49 -9.32 -15.11
N GLU A 185 -3.57 -10.30 -14.22
CA GLU A 185 -4.83 -10.78 -13.65
C GLU A 185 -5.47 -9.72 -12.74
N ALA A 186 -4.67 -8.98 -11.97
CA ALA A 186 -5.15 -7.87 -11.15
C ALA A 186 -5.83 -6.79 -12.01
N ILE A 187 -5.17 -6.37 -13.10
CA ILE A 187 -5.74 -5.38 -14.04
C ILE A 187 -7.00 -5.93 -14.71
N THR A 188 -6.98 -7.21 -15.08
CA THR A 188 -8.10 -7.85 -15.76
C THR A 188 -9.34 -7.91 -14.87
N ASP A 189 -9.21 -8.36 -13.63
CA ASP A 189 -10.33 -8.48 -12.71
C ASP A 189 -10.83 -7.11 -12.21
N ALA A 190 -9.95 -6.10 -12.09
CA ALA A 190 -10.37 -4.72 -11.83
C ALA A 190 -11.23 -4.17 -12.98
N CYS A 191 -10.88 -4.47 -14.23
CA CYS A 191 -11.68 -4.09 -15.40
C CYS A 191 -13.05 -4.80 -15.42
N LYS A 192 -13.11 -6.09 -15.04
CA LYS A 192 -14.38 -6.82 -14.94
C LYS A 192 -15.31 -6.21 -13.90
N ALA A 193 -14.78 -5.89 -12.70
CA ALA A 193 -15.56 -5.25 -11.65
C ALA A 193 -16.21 -3.94 -12.11
N PHE A 194 -15.48 -3.12 -12.87
CA PHE A 194 -15.99 -1.89 -13.47
C PHE A 194 -17.11 -2.16 -14.49
N GLU A 195 -16.94 -3.11 -15.41
CA GLU A 195 -17.98 -3.49 -16.38
C GLU A 195 -19.23 -4.05 -15.70
N SER A 196 -19.05 -4.96 -14.74
CA SER A 196 -20.13 -5.56 -13.95
C SER A 196 -20.93 -4.51 -13.19
N THR A 197 -20.27 -3.49 -12.63
CA THR A 197 -20.94 -2.36 -11.97
C THR A 197 -21.90 -1.64 -12.92
N MET A 198 -21.45 -1.31 -14.14
CA MET A 198 -22.31 -0.66 -15.14
C MET A 198 -23.46 -1.57 -15.60
N LYS A 199 -23.21 -2.87 -15.80
CA LYS A 199 -24.24 -3.84 -16.19
C LYS A 199 -25.35 -3.94 -15.14
N VAL A 200 -24.98 -3.99 -13.85
CA VAL A 200 -25.94 -3.99 -12.73
C VAL A 200 -26.80 -2.72 -12.76
N ILE A 201 -26.19 -1.54 -12.93
CA ILE A 201 -26.91 -0.26 -12.98
C ILE A 201 -27.90 -0.25 -14.15
N CYS A 202 -27.47 -0.63 -15.35
CA CYS A 202 -28.32 -0.69 -16.54
C CYS A 202 -29.50 -1.65 -16.33
N ALA A 203 -29.26 -2.83 -15.76
CA ALA A 203 -30.31 -3.80 -15.46
C ALA A 203 -31.34 -3.25 -14.45
N LYS A 204 -30.89 -2.59 -13.38
CA LYS A 204 -31.78 -1.99 -12.36
C LYS A 204 -32.63 -0.84 -12.91
N LYS A 205 -32.07 -0.02 -13.82
CA LYS A 205 -32.78 1.06 -14.50
C LYS A 205 -33.56 0.61 -15.74
N LYS A 206 -33.47 -0.68 -16.11
CA LYS A 206 -34.08 -1.27 -17.32
C LYS A 206 -33.62 -0.59 -18.62
N TRP A 207 -32.36 -0.18 -18.67
CA TRP A 207 -31.73 0.34 -19.88
C TRP A 207 -31.30 -0.80 -20.80
N ASP A 208 -31.58 -0.65 -22.08
CA ASP A 208 -31.26 -1.67 -23.09
C ASP A 208 -29.76 -1.71 -23.35
N VAL A 209 -29.17 -2.90 -23.14
CA VAL A 209 -27.74 -3.16 -23.27
C VAL A 209 -27.54 -4.61 -23.69
N ASP A 210 -26.70 -4.83 -24.69
CA ASP A 210 -26.27 -6.17 -25.10
C ASP A 210 -25.56 -6.91 -23.95
N LYS A 211 -25.83 -8.21 -23.78
CA LYS A 211 -25.19 -9.03 -22.72
C LYS A 211 -23.65 -9.04 -22.84
N ASN A 212 -23.14 -8.93 -24.06
CA ASN A 212 -21.73 -8.88 -24.43
C ASN A 212 -21.24 -7.46 -24.72
N ALA A 213 -21.99 -6.43 -24.30
CA ALA A 213 -21.59 -5.04 -24.47
C ALA A 213 -20.19 -4.79 -23.88
N THR A 214 -19.36 -4.10 -24.66
CA THR A 214 -18.03 -3.66 -24.25
C THR A 214 -18.13 -2.51 -23.23
N ALA A 215 -17.04 -2.25 -22.50
CA ALA A 215 -16.95 -1.10 -21.60
C ALA A 215 -17.35 0.23 -22.29
N SER A 216 -16.92 0.46 -23.54
CA SER A 216 -17.27 1.66 -24.31
C SER A 216 -18.78 1.76 -24.55
N ALA A 217 -19.45 0.66 -24.91
CA ALA A 217 -20.89 0.64 -25.13
C ALA A 217 -21.67 0.88 -23.82
N LEU A 218 -21.21 0.29 -22.72
CA LEU A 218 -21.79 0.51 -21.39
C LEU A 218 -21.69 1.98 -20.95
N ILE A 219 -20.51 2.59 -21.12
CA ILE A 219 -20.27 4.01 -20.82
C ILE A 219 -21.22 4.90 -21.65
N ALA A 220 -21.33 4.63 -22.96
CA ALA A 220 -22.24 5.39 -23.82
C ALA A 220 -23.70 5.29 -23.35
N THR A 221 -24.17 4.11 -22.94
CA THR A 221 -25.53 3.93 -22.44
C THR A 221 -25.76 4.68 -21.13
N VAL A 222 -24.86 4.58 -20.15
CA VAL A 222 -25.07 5.26 -18.86
C VAL A 222 -25.04 6.77 -18.99
N LEU A 223 -24.17 7.32 -19.86
CA LEU A 223 -24.13 8.77 -20.13
C LEU A 223 -25.37 9.24 -20.91
N LYS A 224 -25.80 8.49 -21.94
CA LYS A 224 -27.00 8.82 -22.73
C LYS A 224 -28.27 8.89 -21.87
N ASN A 225 -28.39 8.03 -20.87
CA ASN A 225 -29.54 7.99 -19.98
C ASN A 225 -29.41 8.94 -18.77
N GLY A 226 -28.41 9.83 -18.79
CA GLY A 226 -28.24 10.84 -17.75
C GLY A 226 -27.87 10.26 -16.39
N LEU A 227 -27.16 9.12 -16.35
CA LEU A 227 -26.65 8.57 -15.08
C LEU A 227 -25.84 9.64 -14.33
N VAL A 228 -25.05 10.38 -15.09
CA VAL A 228 -24.19 11.46 -14.62
C VAL A 228 -24.64 12.72 -15.33
N PRO A 229 -24.80 13.85 -14.63
CA PRO A 229 -25.17 15.09 -15.29
C PRO A 229 -24.05 15.53 -16.24
N LEU A 230 -24.41 15.76 -17.50
CA LEU A 230 -23.50 16.27 -18.53
C LEU A 230 -23.60 17.81 -18.51
N TRP A 231 -22.77 18.45 -17.69
CA TRP A 231 -22.66 19.91 -17.69
C TRP A 231 -21.77 20.35 -18.86
N SER A 232 -21.93 21.60 -19.31
CA SER A 232 -21.30 22.13 -20.52
C SER A 232 -19.78 22.40 -20.41
N GLU A 233 -19.17 22.15 -19.25
CA GLU A 233 -17.73 22.31 -19.05
C GLU A 233 -16.95 21.28 -19.88
N GLU A 234 -15.92 21.74 -20.60
CA GLU A 234 -15.14 20.93 -21.56
C GLU A 234 -14.60 19.63 -20.97
N GLN A 235 -14.35 19.59 -19.66
CA GLN A 235 -13.81 18.44 -18.95
C GLN A 235 -14.81 17.26 -18.90
N LEU A 236 -16.10 17.54 -18.69
CA LEU A 236 -17.14 16.50 -18.69
C LEU A 236 -17.51 16.05 -20.10
N LYS A 237 -17.24 16.85 -21.15
CA LYS A 237 -17.39 16.40 -22.55
C LYS A 237 -16.47 15.23 -22.92
N SER A 238 -15.36 15.05 -22.20
CA SER A 238 -14.41 13.94 -22.40
C SER A 238 -14.49 12.88 -21.29
N LEU A 239 -15.56 12.88 -20.50
CA LEU A 239 -15.73 11.95 -19.39
C LEU A 239 -15.71 10.48 -19.85
N ASP A 240 -16.24 10.19 -21.03
CA ASP A 240 -16.17 8.87 -21.66
C ASP A 240 -14.72 8.38 -21.81
N LYS A 241 -13.80 9.27 -22.21
CA LYS A 241 -12.37 8.99 -22.34
C LYS A 241 -11.67 8.80 -21.00
N CYS A 242 -12.13 9.47 -19.94
CA CYS A 242 -11.64 9.24 -18.58
C CYS A 242 -12.10 7.87 -18.05
N LEU A 243 -13.37 7.53 -18.24
CA LEU A 243 -13.96 6.27 -17.75
C LEU A 243 -13.38 5.03 -18.45
N ILE A 244 -13.10 5.11 -19.76
CA ILE A 244 -12.55 3.98 -20.52
C ILE A 244 -11.08 3.65 -20.19
N GLY A 245 -10.41 4.47 -19.38
CA GLY A 245 -9.00 4.31 -19.06
C GLY A 245 -8.65 2.93 -18.47
N VAL A 246 -9.51 2.35 -17.62
CA VAL A 246 -9.30 1.01 -17.03
C VAL A 246 -9.22 -0.06 -18.12
N ALA A 247 -10.19 -0.05 -19.06
CA ALA A 247 -10.22 -0.99 -20.17
C ALA A 247 -9.04 -0.79 -21.12
N THR A 248 -8.58 0.45 -21.29
CA THR A 248 -7.40 0.77 -22.10
C THR A 248 -6.13 0.19 -21.50
N VAL A 249 -5.94 0.34 -20.18
CA VAL A 249 -4.79 -0.25 -19.47
C VAL A 249 -4.83 -1.77 -19.56
N ARG A 250 -6.01 -2.38 -19.37
CA ARG A 250 -6.20 -3.84 -19.54
C ARG A 250 -5.85 -4.31 -20.94
N ASN A 251 -6.35 -3.66 -21.99
CA ASN A 251 -6.11 -4.07 -23.37
C ASN A 251 -4.63 -4.06 -23.74
N LYS A 252 -3.85 -3.14 -23.17
CA LYS A 252 -2.39 -3.06 -23.39
C LYS A 252 -1.57 -4.05 -22.55
N ASN A 253 -2.12 -4.58 -21.44
CA ASN A 253 -1.35 -5.29 -20.40
C ASN A 253 -2.00 -6.61 -19.93
N GLY A 254 -2.82 -7.27 -20.75
CA GLY A 254 -3.45 -8.55 -20.35
C GLY A 254 -4.72 -8.91 -21.12
N GLY A 255 -5.25 -8.00 -21.95
CA GLY A 255 -6.47 -8.24 -22.73
C GLY A 255 -6.35 -9.27 -23.87
N HIS A 256 -5.12 -9.68 -24.21
CA HIS A 256 -4.80 -10.64 -25.27
C HIS A 256 -3.64 -11.54 -24.82
N GLY A 257 -3.55 -12.75 -25.38
CA GLY A 257 -2.47 -13.70 -25.09
C GLY A 257 -1.08 -13.06 -25.25
N ALA A 258 -0.15 -13.40 -24.35
CA ALA A 258 1.16 -12.77 -24.24
C ALA A 258 2.08 -12.95 -25.48
N GLY A 259 1.75 -13.87 -26.39
CA GLY A 259 2.61 -14.21 -27.51
C GLY A 259 3.83 -15.03 -27.06
N ALA A 260 4.98 -14.85 -27.70
CA ALA A 260 6.17 -15.66 -27.46
C ALA A 260 6.95 -15.28 -26.19
N THR A 261 6.69 -14.12 -25.59
CA THR A 261 7.42 -13.61 -24.42
C THR A 261 6.45 -13.31 -23.27
N PRO A 262 6.73 -13.74 -22.03
CA PRO A 262 5.97 -13.31 -20.86
C PRO A 262 5.98 -11.78 -20.76
N ARG A 263 4.80 -11.18 -20.58
CA ARG A 263 4.70 -9.74 -20.38
C ARG A 263 4.93 -9.44 -18.91
N ASP A 264 5.93 -8.61 -18.63
CA ASP A 264 6.20 -8.11 -17.28
C ASP A 264 5.45 -6.78 -17.10
N VAL A 265 4.50 -6.77 -16.18
CA VAL A 265 3.66 -5.59 -15.89
C VAL A 265 4.12 -4.99 -14.57
N PRO A 266 4.63 -3.74 -14.55
CA PRO A 266 5.08 -3.12 -13.32
C PRO A 266 3.96 -2.92 -12.28
N ASP A 267 4.28 -3.10 -11.00
CA ASP A 267 3.34 -2.94 -9.89
C ASP A 267 2.62 -1.59 -9.88
N HIS A 268 3.32 -0.51 -10.21
CA HIS A 268 2.73 0.84 -10.23
C HIS A 268 1.64 0.98 -11.31
N LEU A 269 1.73 0.24 -12.42
CA LEU A 269 0.74 0.26 -13.48
C LEU A 269 -0.52 -0.54 -13.10
N ALA A 270 -0.34 -1.68 -12.45
CA ALA A 270 -1.46 -2.44 -11.89
C ALA A 270 -2.16 -1.66 -10.77
N ALA A 271 -1.41 -1.03 -9.86
CA ALA A 271 -1.96 -0.16 -8.84
C ALA A 271 -2.75 1.01 -9.44
N TYR A 272 -2.22 1.68 -10.48
CA TYR A 272 -2.93 2.73 -11.20
C TYR A 272 -4.26 2.24 -11.79
N ALA A 273 -4.27 1.07 -12.45
CA ALA A 273 -5.49 0.51 -13.03
C ALA A 273 -6.55 0.19 -11.95
N MET A 274 -6.13 -0.36 -10.82
CA MET A 274 -7.02 -0.69 -9.70
C MET A 274 -7.60 0.57 -9.05
N HIS A 275 -6.79 1.60 -8.83
CA HIS A 275 -7.27 2.88 -8.29
C HIS A 275 -8.22 3.59 -9.25
N LEU A 276 -7.93 3.54 -10.55
CA LEU A 276 -8.83 4.09 -11.58
C LEU A 276 -10.18 3.35 -11.59
N ALA A 277 -10.17 2.02 -11.46
CA ALA A 277 -11.41 1.24 -11.34
C ALA A 277 -12.19 1.61 -10.07
N ALA A 278 -11.51 1.73 -8.93
CA ALA A 278 -12.12 2.12 -7.66
C ALA A 278 -12.83 3.48 -7.76
N SER A 279 -12.12 4.50 -8.23
CA SER A 279 -12.67 5.86 -8.39
C SER A 279 -13.88 5.89 -9.32
N ASN A 280 -13.81 5.17 -10.45
CA ASN A 280 -14.92 5.09 -11.40
C ASN A 280 -16.14 4.38 -10.80
N ILE A 281 -15.93 3.30 -10.03
CA ILE A 281 -17.02 2.56 -9.37
C ILE A 281 -17.72 3.44 -8.33
N VAL A 282 -16.97 4.13 -7.48
CA VAL A 282 -17.52 5.07 -6.48
C VAL A 282 -18.39 6.10 -7.18
N PHE A 283 -17.84 6.76 -8.21
CA PHE A 283 -18.54 7.79 -8.95
C PHE A 283 -19.85 7.29 -9.58
N LEU A 284 -19.83 6.14 -10.25
CA LEU A 284 -21.02 5.60 -10.93
C LEU A 284 -22.10 5.14 -9.95
N VAL A 285 -21.71 4.48 -8.85
CA VAL A 285 -22.67 3.97 -7.87
C VAL A 285 -23.29 5.12 -7.07
N GLU A 286 -22.51 6.13 -6.69
CA GLU A 286 -23.05 7.32 -6.03
C GLU A 286 -23.98 8.11 -6.96
N SER A 287 -23.60 8.27 -8.24
CA SER A 287 -24.49 8.89 -9.25
C SER A 287 -25.80 8.11 -9.42
N TYR A 288 -25.72 6.76 -9.45
CA TYR A 288 -26.90 5.91 -9.48
C TYR A 288 -27.81 6.08 -8.25
N LYS A 289 -27.23 6.21 -7.05
CA LYS A 289 -27.99 6.46 -5.82
C LYS A 289 -28.67 7.83 -5.83
N ALA A 290 -28.01 8.85 -6.39
CA ALA A 290 -28.54 10.22 -6.47
C ALA A 290 -29.71 10.36 -7.47
N LEU A 291 -29.84 9.46 -8.45
CA LEU A 291 -30.97 9.40 -9.39
C LEU A 291 -32.22 8.71 -8.85
N LYS A 292 -32.34 8.55 -7.54
CA LYS A 292 -33.53 7.98 -6.89
C LYS A 292 -34.53 9.04 -6.53
#